data_AF-A0A7V0MK80-F1
#
_entry.id   AF-A0A7V0MK80-F1
#
_cell.length_a   1.000
_cell.length_b   1.000
_cell.length_c   1.000
_cell.angle_alpha   90.00
_cell.angle_beta   90.00
_cell.angle_gamma   90.00
#
_symmetry.space_group_name_H-M   'P 1'
#
loop_
_entity.id
_entity.type
_entity.pdbx_description
1 polymer ?
#
loop_
_entity_poly.entity_id
_entity_poly.type
_entity_poly.pdbx_seq_one_letter_code
_entity_poly.pdbx_strand_id
1 'polypeptide(L)'
;MYPKISSFVLFLDQSGSMQKTYKPLGKSKIVVAKDILLRMNKEIPELNYMGSVQLFAPDEVLLDPTVYNRETFQSVLEKIPTKFPIFGRYTPMAPGMQKLDETIQRLSGDVAVIMLSDGEANRGGDPVAEATAMKEKYGNRLCFHVISLATKAEGEKVLQQIAQLNNCVYVTAADMQNPELLKNFVKDVFYAFKPVQREVIILRGINFDFNKYDIKPEAQAILDSGVEILKKHPDIKIVIEGHTDSIGSEAYNQKLSEKRAKAVYDYFVKKGISPDRMKTVGYGETRPKADNSTEEGRAINRRVEIKVVK
;
A
#
# COMPACT_ATOMS: atom_id res chain seq x y z
N MET A 1 -3.47 -2.12 -8.01
CA MET A 1 -4.09 -1.81 -6.70
C MET A 1 -5.28 -2.73 -6.52
N TYR A 2 -5.59 -3.18 -5.32
CA TYR A 2 -6.77 -4.01 -5.03
C TYR A 2 -7.34 -3.65 -3.65
N PRO A 3 -8.66 -3.79 -3.44
CA PRO A 3 -9.29 -3.44 -2.17
C PRO A 3 -8.91 -4.43 -1.07
N LYS A 4 -8.60 -3.92 0.13
CA LYS A 4 -8.40 -4.73 1.36
C LYS A 4 -9.70 -4.99 2.11
N ILE A 5 -10.69 -4.14 1.89
CA ILE A 5 -12.02 -4.20 2.50
C ILE A 5 -13.07 -4.20 1.39
N SER A 6 -14.26 -4.72 1.70
CA SER A 6 -15.40 -4.67 0.77
C SER A 6 -16.28 -3.45 1.04
N SER A 7 -16.38 -3.06 2.32
CA SER A 7 -17.28 -2.00 2.76
C SER A 7 -16.64 -1.09 3.80
N PHE A 8 -17.14 0.14 3.93
CA PHE A 8 -16.73 1.04 5.01
C PHE A 8 -17.86 1.94 5.50
N VAL A 9 -17.72 2.43 6.73
CA VAL A 9 -18.58 3.47 7.30
C VAL A 9 -17.72 4.60 7.85
N LEU A 10 -17.98 5.83 7.40
CA LEU A 10 -17.45 7.03 8.04
C LEU A 10 -18.35 7.37 9.23
N PHE A 11 -17.85 7.14 10.43
CA PHE A 11 -18.62 7.19 11.67
C PHE A 11 -18.15 8.34 12.55
N LEU A 12 -18.89 9.45 12.53
CA LEU A 12 -18.44 10.73 13.08
C LEU A 12 -19.19 11.12 14.36
N ASP A 13 -18.43 11.48 15.38
CA ASP A 13 -18.92 12.09 16.60
C ASP A 13 -19.26 13.58 16.37
N GLN A 14 -20.50 13.97 16.67
CA GLN A 14 -20.97 15.36 16.62
C GLN A 14 -21.49 15.84 18.00
N SER A 15 -20.96 15.25 19.08
CA SER A 15 -21.31 15.61 20.45
C SER A 15 -20.84 17.01 20.84
N GLY A 16 -21.30 17.49 21.99
CA GLY A 16 -20.88 18.78 22.54
C GLY A 16 -19.37 18.85 22.83
N SER A 17 -18.70 17.73 23.15
CA SER A 17 -17.24 17.72 23.36
C SER A 17 -16.49 17.99 22.06
N MET A 18 -17.07 17.62 20.92
CA MET A 18 -16.51 17.88 19.58
C MET A 18 -16.58 19.37 19.16
N GLN A 19 -17.35 20.21 19.86
CA GLN A 19 -17.32 21.67 19.66
C GLN A 19 -16.14 22.36 20.36
N LYS A 20 -15.47 21.67 21.29
CA LYS A 20 -14.31 22.22 22.00
C LYS A 20 -13.12 22.37 21.04
N THR A 21 -12.23 23.29 21.37
CA THR A 21 -11.00 23.51 20.62
C THR A 21 -10.07 22.30 20.71
N TYR A 22 -9.65 21.78 19.56
CA TYR A 22 -8.53 20.88 19.44
C TYR A 22 -7.24 21.69 19.52
N LYS A 23 -6.64 21.75 20.72
CA LYS A 23 -5.50 22.63 21.03
C LYS A 23 -4.35 22.57 20.00
N PRO A 24 -3.93 21.39 19.48
CA PRO A 24 -2.83 21.34 18.52
C PRO A 24 -3.07 22.16 17.24
N LEU A 25 -4.32 22.41 16.85
CA LEU A 25 -4.67 23.06 15.58
C LEU A 25 -5.50 24.34 15.73
N GLY A 26 -5.86 24.74 16.96
CA GLY A 26 -6.60 25.97 17.24
C GLY A 26 -8.04 26.02 16.66
N LYS A 27 -8.56 24.91 16.13
CA LYS A 27 -9.92 24.78 15.56
C LYS A 27 -10.79 23.89 16.45
N SER A 28 -12.12 23.97 16.34
CA SER A 28 -12.98 23.00 17.03
C SER A 28 -12.77 21.59 16.48
N LYS A 29 -12.87 20.58 17.34
CA LYS A 29 -12.64 19.17 16.96
C LYS A 29 -13.51 18.75 15.77
N ILE A 30 -14.78 19.15 15.73
CA ILE A 30 -15.67 18.84 14.61
C ILE A 30 -15.24 19.47 13.28
N VAL A 31 -14.66 20.68 13.31
CA VAL A 31 -14.08 21.30 12.11
C VAL A 31 -12.87 20.51 11.63
N VAL A 32 -12.01 20.06 12.56
CA VAL A 32 -10.85 19.22 12.24
C VAL A 32 -11.29 17.87 11.67
N ALA A 33 -12.26 17.20 12.29
CA ALA A 33 -12.76 15.91 11.84
C ALA A 33 -13.38 15.99 10.43
N LYS A 34 -14.21 17.01 10.16
CA LYS A 34 -14.77 17.25 8.81
C LYS A 34 -13.68 17.49 7.77
N ASP A 35 -12.67 18.30 8.08
CA ASP A 35 -11.55 18.56 7.18
C ASP A 35 -10.76 17.27 6.85
N ILE A 36 -10.50 16.43 7.86
CA ILE A 36 -9.86 15.13 7.65
C ILE A 36 -10.69 14.24 6.73
N LEU A 37 -12.01 14.13 6.97
CA LEU A 37 -12.90 13.35 6.11
C LEU A 37 -12.88 13.82 4.65
N LEU A 38 -12.93 15.13 4.42
CA LEU A 38 -12.87 15.72 3.08
C LEU A 38 -11.53 15.43 2.38
N ARG A 39 -10.41 15.46 3.12
CA ARG A 39 -9.09 15.11 2.58
C ARG A 39 -8.94 13.61 2.33
N MET A 40 -9.41 12.77 3.23
CA MET A 40 -9.43 11.31 3.05
C MET A 40 -10.26 10.90 1.83
N ASN A 41 -11.45 11.50 1.62
CA ASN A 41 -12.30 11.24 0.45
C ASN A 41 -11.54 11.46 -0.88
N LYS A 42 -10.64 12.43 -0.93
CA LYS A 42 -9.79 12.66 -2.11
C LYS A 42 -8.76 11.55 -2.35
N GLU A 43 -8.27 10.93 -1.28
CA GLU A 43 -7.22 9.89 -1.34
C GLU A 43 -7.80 8.48 -1.48
N ILE A 44 -9.06 8.23 -1.10
CA ILE A 44 -9.69 6.90 -1.26
C ILE A 44 -9.90 6.62 -2.76
N PRO A 45 -9.35 5.53 -3.32
CA PRO A 45 -9.56 5.14 -4.71
C PRO A 45 -10.96 4.53 -4.90
N GLU A 46 -11.53 4.65 -6.09
CA GLU A 46 -12.84 4.06 -6.39
C GLU A 46 -12.69 2.58 -6.82
N LEU A 47 -12.53 1.69 -5.84
CA LEU A 47 -12.36 0.24 -6.07
C LEU A 47 -13.65 -0.56 -5.79
N ASN A 48 -14.81 0.03 -6.09
CA ASN A 48 -16.14 -0.57 -5.91
C ASN A 48 -16.46 -0.96 -4.46
N TYR A 49 -16.02 -0.16 -3.49
CA TYR A 49 -16.41 -0.30 -2.09
C TYR A 49 -17.91 0.00 -1.91
N MET A 50 -18.57 -0.65 -0.94
CA MET A 50 -19.82 -0.12 -0.39
C MET A 50 -19.51 0.82 0.77
N GLY A 51 -19.88 2.09 0.67
CA GLY A 51 -19.64 3.09 1.71
C GLY A 51 -20.92 3.60 2.35
N SER A 52 -20.84 4.08 3.58
CA SER A 52 -21.89 4.83 4.27
C SER A 52 -21.30 5.96 5.12
N VAL A 53 -22.10 6.98 5.43
CA VAL A 53 -21.74 8.09 6.32
C VAL A 53 -22.79 8.19 7.43
N GLN A 54 -22.36 8.10 8.69
CA GLN A 54 -23.24 8.13 9.84
C GLN A 54 -22.67 9.00 10.96
N LEU A 55 -23.54 9.77 11.59
CA LEU A 55 -23.28 10.48 12.84
C LEU A 55 -23.83 9.64 13.99
N PHE A 56 -23.23 9.78 15.17
CA PHE A 56 -23.82 9.20 16.37
C PHE A 56 -24.14 10.22 17.47
N ALA A 57 -23.99 11.53 17.26
CA ALA A 57 -24.44 12.54 18.23
C ALA A 57 -24.99 13.82 17.54
N PRO A 58 -26.18 13.79 16.91
CA PRO A 58 -27.20 12.75 17.04
C PRO A 58 -26.91 11.52 16.18
N ASP A 59 -27.59 10.42 16.49
CA ASP A 59 -27.66 9.27 15.58
C ASP A 59 -28.39 9.69 14.30
N GLU A 60 -27.67 9.67 13.18
CA GLU A 60 -28.18 10.08 11.88
C GLU A 60 -27.37 9.40 10.78
N VAL A 61 -28.05 8.64 9.92
CA VAL A 61 -27.45 8.11 8.69
C VAL A 61 -27.54 9.19 7.62
N LEU A 62 -26.40 9.85 7.33
CA LEU A 62 -26.31 10.92 6.33
C LEU A 62 -26.26 10.35 4.90
N LEU A 63 -25.76 9.13 4.76
CA LEU A 63 -25.73 8.39 3.50
C LEU A 63 -25.86 6.91 3.78
N ASP A 64 -26.95 6.32 3.30
CA ASP A 64 -27.14 4.87 3.32
C ASP A 64 -26.05 4.14 2.51
N PRO A 65 -25.77 2.86 2.84
CA PRO A 65 -24.87 2.02 2.06
C PRO A 65 -25.10 2.12 0.54
N THR A 66 -24.10 2.62 -0.15
CA THR A 66 -24.09 2.75 -1.61
C THR A 66 -22.69 2.46 -2.15
N VAL A 67 -22.57 2.20 -3.45
CA VAL A 67 -21.26 2.11 -4.10
C VAL A 67 -20.54 3.44 -3.92
N TYR A 68 -19.31 3.38 -3.43
CA TYR A 68 -18.48 4.54 -3.18
C TYR A 68 -18.19 5.28 -4.48
N ASN A 69 -18.62 6.54 -4.50
CA ASN A 69 -18.33 7.52 -5.53
C ASN A 69 -17.87 8.79 -4.84
N ARG A 70 -16.68 9.28 -5.20
CA ARG A 70 -16.01 10.38 -4.50
C ARG A 70 -16.85 11.64 -4.47
N GLU A 71 -17.52 11.98 -5.55
CA GLU A 71 -18.33 13.21 -5.66
C GLU A 71 -19.59 13.15 -4.80
N THR A 72 -20.24 11.98 -4.75
CA THR A 72 -21.40 11.74 -3.89
C THR A 72 -21.01 11.89 -2.42
N PHE A 73 -19.91 11.24 -2.00
CA PHE A 73 -19.41 11.34 -0.63
C PHE A 73 -18.94 12.77 -0.30
N GLN A 74 -18.26 13.44 -1.24
CA GLN A 74 -17.84 14.83 -1.08
C GLN A 74 -19.05 15.72 -0.74
N SER A 75 -20.13 15.59 -1.51
CA SER A 75 -21.35 16.38 -1.36
C SER A 75 -22.05 16.16 -0.01
N VAL A 76 -22.02 14.92 0.51
CA VAL A 76 -22.56 14.60 1.84
C VAL A 76 -21.67 15.17 2.94
N LEU A 77 -20.35 14.94 2.85
CA LEU A 77 -19.38 15.39 3.84
C LEU A 77 -19.36 16.92 3.98
N GLU A 78 -19.49 17.65 2.88
CA GLU A 78 -19.56 19.13 2.87
C GLU A 78 -20.79 19.68 3.59
N LYS A 79 -21.88 18.92 3.67
CA LYS A 79 -23.12 19.33 4.36
C LYS A 79 -23.10 19.07 5.86
N ILE A 80 -22.12 18.31 6.37
CA ILE A 80 -22.00 18.04 7.82
C ILE A 80 -21.87 19.38 8.58
N PRO A 81 -22.78 19.68 9.52
CA PRO A 81 -22.72 20.93 10.27
C PRO A 81 -21.54 20.92 11.24
N THR A 82 -20.79 22.02 11.29
CA THR A 82 -19.70 22.22 12.26
C THR A 82 -20.08 23.14 13.40
N LYS A 83 -21.28 23.73 13.37
CA LYS A 83 -21.86 24.56 14.42
C LYS A 83 -23.22 24.00 14.82
N PHE A 84 -23.38 23.68 16.10
CA PHE A 84 -24.60 23.12 16.67
C PHE A 84 -24.64 23.36 18.19
N PRO A 85 -25.82 23.24 18.83
CA PRO A 85 -25.95 23.41 20.28
C PRO A 85 -25.07 22.42 21.06
N ILE A 86 -24.30 22.94 22.03
CA ILE A 86 -23.37 22.14 22.84
C ILE A 86 -24.10 21.49 24.03
N PHE A 87 -25.03 22.23 24.66
CA PHE A 87 -25.70 21.79 25.87
C PHE A 87 -26.62 20.59 25.60
N GLY A 88 -26.52 19.57 26.46
CA GLY A 88 -27.33 18.35 26.37
C GLY A 88 -26.89 17.34 25.31
N ARG A 89 -25.87 17.64 24.49
CA ARG A 89 -25.32 16.71 23.50
C ARG A 89 -24.16 15.90 24.07
N TYR A 90 -24.49 14.86 24.82
CA TYR A 90 -23.50 13.85 25.23
C TYR A 90 -23.05 12.99 24.06
N THR A 91 -22.02 12.17 24.27
CA THR A 91 -21.49 11.24 23.26
C THR A 91 -22.14 9.87 23.48
N PRO A 92 -23.14 9.44 22.69
CA PRO A 92 -23.78 8.16 22.90
C PRO A 92 -23.07 7.10 22.05
N MET A 93 -21.78 6.89 22.29
CA MET A 93 -20.95 6.03 21.43
C MET A 93 -21.43 4.57 21.43
N ALA A 94 -21.77 3.99 22.59
CA ALA A 94 -22.34 2.64 22.66
C ALA A 94 -23.71 2.55 21.94
N PRO A 95 -24.71 3.41 22.23
CA PRO A 95 -25.95 3.41 21.45
C PRO A 95 -25.74 3.65 19.95
N GLY A 96 -24.78 4.50 19.56
CA GLY A 96 -24.42 4.73 18.18
C GLY A 96 -23.85 3.49 17.51
N MET A 97 -23.01 2.72 18.19
CA MET A 97 -22.51 1.42 17.72
C MET A 97 -23.63 0.38 17.57
N GLN A 98 -24.59 0.35 18.51
CA GLN A 98 -25.78 -0.50 18.40
C GLN A 98 -26.61 -0.15 17.15
N LYS A 99 -26.69 1.14 16.81
CA LYS A 99 -27.36 1.60 15.59
C LYS A 99 -26.56 1.32 14.32
N LEU A 100 -25.24 1.44 14.41
CA LEU A 100 -24.32 1.07 13.34
C LEU A 100 -24.44 -0.42 12.97
N ASP A 101 -24.81 -1.29 13.92
CA ASP A 101 -25.08 -2.71 13.67
C ASP A 101 -26.11 -2.93 12.55
N GLU A 102 -27.19 -2.12 12.51
CA GLU A 102 -28.22 -2.18 11.46
C GLU A 102 -27.62 -1.87 10.07
N THR A 103 -26.66 -0.95 10.00
CA THR A 103 -25.93 -0.62 8.77
C THR A 103 -24.96 -1.74 8.39
N ILE A 104 -24.19 -2.29 9.34
CA ILE A 104 -23.21 -3.35 9.10
C ILE A 104 -23.87 -4.63 8.56
N GLN A 105 -25.06 -4.97 9.04
CA GLN A 105 -25.81 -6.14 8.54
C GLN A 105 -26.16 -6.05 7.04
N ARG A 106 -26.30 -4.82 6.51
CA ARG A 106 -26.59 -4.56 5.08
C ARG A 106 -25.34 -4.52 4.21
N LEU A 107 -24.16 -4.39 4.82
CA LEU A 107 -22.89 -4.41 4.12
C LEU A 107 -22.43 -5.85 3.89
N SER A 108 -21.52 -6.07 2.94
CA SER A 108 -20.96 -7.38 2.63
C SER A 108 -19.43 -7.37 2.77
N GLY A 109 -18.84 -8.56 2.94
CA GLY A 109 -17.40 -8.73 3.11
C GLY A 109 -16.85 -7.99 4.33
N ASP A 110 -15.54 -7.72 4.30
CA ASP A 110 -14.84 -7.02 5.37
C ASP A 110 -15.25 -5.54 5.43
N VAL A 111 -15.56 -5.07 6.63
CA VAL A 111 -16.12 -3.75 6.95
C VAL A 111 -15.13 -2.97 7.80
N ALA A 112 -14.67 -1.83 7.27
CA ALA A 112 -13.92 -0.84 8.04
C ALA A 112 -14.86 0.24 8.58
N VAL A 113 -14.94 0.40 9.89
CA VAL A 113 -15.56 1.57 10.52
C VAL A 113 -14.45 2.58 10.80
N ILE A 114 -14.51 3.74 10.16
CA ILE A 114 -13.58 4.84 10.40
C ILE A 114 -14.26 5.78 11.41
N MET A 115 -13.88 5.66 12.67
CA MET A 115 -14.42 6.44 13.77
C MET A 115 -13.61 7.72 14.00
N LEU A 116 -14.30 8.85 14.08
CA LEU A 116 -13.71 10.14 14.46
C LEU A 116 -14.40 10.66 15.71
N SER A 117 -13.70 10.65 16.85
CA SER A 117 -14.25 11.08 18.14
C SER A 117 -13.13 11.56 19.06
N ASP A 118 -13.50 12.25 20.14
CA ASP A 118 -12.61 12.56 21.25
C ASP A 118 -12.73 11.63 22.45
N GLY A 119 -13.67 10.68 22.41
CA GLY A 119 -13.90 9.69 23.47
C GLY A 119 -14.38 10.30 24.79
N GLU A 120 -14.71 11.59 24.83
CA GLU A 120 -15.16 12.27 26.05
C GLU A 120 -16.68 12.24 26.19
N ALA A 121 -17.18 12.51 27.40
CA ALA A 121 -18.60 12.70 27.70
C ALA A 121 -19.53 11.55 27.27
N ASN A 122 -19.00 10.32 27.28
CA ASN A 122 -19.76 9.12 26.94
C ASN A 122 -20.96 8.89 27.87
N ARG A 123 -22.12 8.57 27.29
CA ARG A 123 -23.37 8.20 27.98
C ARG A 123 -24.07 7.07 27.24
N GLY A 124 -24.90 6.30 27.96
CA GLY A 124 -25.72 5.25 27.35
C GLY A 124 -25.05 3.88 27.22
N GLY A 125 -23.95 3.63 27.95
CA GLY A 125 -23.26 2.33 28.00
C GLY A 125 -21.74 2.50 28.00
N ASP A 126 -21.03 1.38 28.12
CA ASP A 126 -19.57 1.32 27.94
C ASP A 126 -19.25 1.11 26.44
N PRO A 127 -18.62 2.08 25.76
CA PRO A 127 -18.27 1.95 24.34
C PRO A 127 -17.29 0.81 24.03
N VAL A 128 -16.39 0.48 24.96
CA VAL A 128 -15.42 -0.61 24.77
C VAL A 128 -16.14 -1.95 24.85
N ALA A 129 -17.06 -2.11 25.80
CA ALA A 129 -17.88 -3.31 25.90
C ALA A 129 -18.76 -3.52 24.66
N GLU A 130 -19.39 -2.45 24.15
CA GLU A 130 -20.20 -2.53 22.93
C GLU A 130 -19.35 -2.88 21.70
N ALA A 131 -18.21 -2.22 21.50
CA ALA A 131 -17.30 -2.55 20.41
C ALA A 131 -16.78 -4.00 20.52
N THR A 132 -16.57 -4.51 21.74
CA THR A 132 -16.19 -5.90 22.00
C THR A 132 -17.31 -6.86 21.58
N ALA A 133 -18.56 -6.58 21.96
CA ALA A 133 -19.71 -7.40 21.56
C ALA A 133 -19.88 -7.43 20.03
N MET A 134 -19.72 -6.27 19.36
CA MET A 134 -19.74 -6.22 17.89
C MET A 134 -18.60 -7.03 17.28
N LYS A 135 -17.39 -6.95 17.84
CA LYS A 135 -16.27 -7.80 17.40
C LYS A 135 -16.61 -9.29 17.58
N GLU A 136 -17.18 -9.71 18.69
CA GLU A 136 -17.57 -11.11 18.91
C GLU A 136 -18.61 -11.57 17.89
N LYS A 137 -19.56 -10.68 17.54
CA LYS A 137 -20.59 -10.94 16.53
C LYS A 137 -20.04 -11.06 15.10
N TYR A 138 -19.11 -10.21 14.70
CA TYR A 138 -18.62 -10.13 13.31
C TYR A 138 -17.23 -10.75 13.08
N GLY A 139 -16.49 -11.07 14.14
CA GLY A 139 -15.13 -11.58 14.07
C GLY A 139 -14.18 -10.62 13.34
N ASN A 140 -13.30 -11.18 12.50
CA ASN A 140 -12.34 -10.41 11.70
C ASN A 140 -12.98 -9.57 10.59
N ARG A 141 -14.27 -9.79 10.32
CA ARG A 141 -15.01 -9.05 9.30
C ARG A 141 -15.16 -7.57 9.67
N LEU A 142 -15.12 -7.20 10.95
CA LEU A 142 -15.33 -5.83 11.41
C LEU A 142 -14.04 -5.26 12.04
N CYS A 143 -13.60 -4.09 11.57
CA CYS A 143 -12.47 -3.37 12.16
C CYS A 143 -12.86 -1.91 12.47
N PHE A 144 -12.64 -1.47 13.70
CA PHE A 144 -12.78 -0.06 14.09
C PHE A 144 -11.44 0.65 13.95
N HIS A 145 -11.26 1.37 12.85
CA HIS A 145 -10.14 2.29 12.65
C HIS A 145 -10.48 3.64 13.29
N VAL A 146 -9.58 4.18 14.11
CA VAL A 146 -9.88 5.36 14.92
C VAL A 146 -8.95 6.51 14.56
N ILE A 147 -9.54 7.67 14.30
CA ILE A 147 -8.87 8.96 14.21
C ILE A 147 -9.26 9.74 15.46
N SER A 148 -8.33 9.82 16.41
CA SER A 148 -8.57 10.38 17.73
C SER A 148 -8.44 11.91 17.74
N LEU A 149 -9.47 12.56 18.27
CA LEU A 149 -9.50 13.99 18.62
C LEU A 149 -9.45 14.19 20.15
N ALA A 150 -9.04 13.15 20.88
CA ALA A 150 -8.92 13.19 22.32
C ALA A 150 -7.95 14.29 22.76
N THR A 151 -8.33 14.99 23.83
CA THR A 151 -7.48 16.00 24.49
C THR A 151 -7.20 15.62 25.95
N LYS A 152 -7.72 14.47 26.38
CA LYS A 152 -7.61 13.92 27.72
C LYS A 152 -7.29 12.44 27.65
N ALA A 153 -6.56 11.96 28.64
CA ALA A 153 -6.09 10.58 28.71
C ALA A 153 -7.25 9.57 28.76
N GLU A 154 -8.36 9.91 29.42
CA GLU A 154 -9.50 9.00 29.55
C GLU A 154 -10.18 8.73 28.20
N GLY A 155 -10.43 9.79 27.42
CA GLY A 155 -11.01 9.66 26.08
C GLY A 155 -10.08 8.96 25.10
N GLU A 156 -8.78 9.28 25.16
CA GLU A 156 -7.76 8.58 24.39
C GLU A 156 -7.73 7.09 24.72
N LYS A 157 -7.75 6.72 26.01
CA LYS A 157 -7.72 5.33 26.45
C LYS A 157 -8.90 4.53 25.89
N VAL A 158 -10.12 5.08 25.95
CA VAL A 158 -11.33 4.43 25.39
C VAL A 158 -11.16 4.17 23.89
N LEU A 159 -10.72 5.19 23.15
CA LEU A 159 -10.53 5.10 21.70
C LEU A 159 -9.41 4.13 21.30
N GLN A 160 -8.30 4.10 22.04
CA GLN A 160 -7.23 3.13 21.85
C GLN A 160 -7.71 1.70 22.13
N GLN A 161 -8.46 1.48 23.20
CA GLN A 161 -9.01 0.16 23.52
C GLN A 161 -9.91 -0.35 22.40
N ILE A 162 -10.79 0.49 21.83
CA ILE A 162 -11.65 0.13 20.70
C ILE A 162 -10.81 -0.28 19.46
N ALA A 163 -9.81 0.53 19.09
CA ALA A 163 -8.96 0.22 17.93
C ALA A 163 -8.13 -1.05 18.14
N GLN A 164 -7.66 -1.29 19.37
CA GLN A 164 -6.82 -2.44 19.72
C GLN A 164 -7.59 -3.77 19.72
N LEU A 165 -8.93 -3.76 19.73
CA LEU A 165 -9.73 -4.99 19.70
C LEU A 165 -9.29 -5.91 18.56
N ASN A 166 -9.07 -5.39 17.35
CA ASN A 166 -8.63 -6.18 16.18
C ASN A 166 -7.28 -5.73 15.61
N ASN A 167 -6.43 -5.10 16.43
CA ASN A 167 -5.19 -4.44 15.96
C ASN A 167 -5.46 -3.48 14.78
N CYS A 168 -6.60 -2.78 14.82
CA CYS A 168 -6.97 -1.81 13.80
C CYS A 168 -6.12 -0.54 13.96
N VAL A 169 -6.12 0.27 12.90
CA VAL A 169 -5.32 1.49 12.85
C VAL A 169 -5.86 2.53 13.83
N TYR A 170 -5.02 3.02 14.74
CA TYR A 170 -5.26 4.19 15.58
C TYR A 170 -4.27 5.30 15.18
N VAL A 171 -4.79 6.49 14.91
CA VAL A 171 -4.00 7.69 14.63
C VAL A 171 -4.61 8.90 15.33
N THR A 172 -3.84 9.97 15.51
CA THR A 172 -4.39 11.24 16.02
C THR A 172 -4.80 12.17 14.88
N ALA A 173 -5.71 13.10 15.16
CA ALA A 173 -6.06 14.14 14.19
C ALA A 173 -4.89 15.10 13.88
N ALA A 174 -3.90 15.19 14.76
CA ALA A 174 -2.64 15.90 14.50
C ALA A 174 -1.81 15.16 13.43
N ASP A 175 -1.68 13.83 13.52
CA ASP A 175 -0.98 13.02 12.51
C ASP A 175 -1.63 13.18 11.13
N MET A 176 -2.96 13.22 11.09
CA MET A 176 -3.74 13.41 9.86
C MET A 176 -3.59 14.80 9.24
N GLN A 177 -2.89 15.75 9.86
CA GLN A 177 -2.49 16.99 9.17
C GLN A 177 -1.35 16.76 8.20
N ASN A 178 -0.53 15.73 8.41
CA ASN A 178 0.53 15.35 7.48
C ASN A 178 -0.09 14.62 6.27
N PRO A 179 0.06 15.14 5.03
CA PRO A 179 -0.52 14.52 3.84
C PRO A 179 -0.05 13.08 3.61
N GLU A 180 1.21 12.76 3.93
CA GLU A 180 1.76 11.43 3.72
C GLU A 180 1.25 10.43 4.77
N LEU A 181 1.07 10.86 6.02
CA LEU A 181 0.44 10.01 7.04
C LEU A 181 -1.03 9.76 6.72
N LEU A 182 -1.76 10.76 6.19
CA LEU A 182 -3.14 10.60 5.75
C LEU A 182 -3.25 9.61 4.58
N LYS A 183 -2.37 9.72 3.57
CA LYS A 183 -2.29 8.74 2.47
C LYS A 183 -1.96 7.34 2.97
N ASN A 184 -1.02 7.23 3.91
CA ASN A 184 -0.67 5.94 4.50
C ASN A 184 -1.84 5.34 5.28
N PHE A 185 -2.56 6.13 6.08
CA PHE A 185 -3.79 5.69 6.74
C PHE A 185 -4.80 5.15 5.73
N VAL A 186 -5.08 5.91 4.65
CA VAL A 186 -6.02 5.46 3.61
C VAL A 186 -5.54 4.17 2.94
N LYS A 187 -4.27 4.06 2.59
CA LYS A 187 -3.70 2.81 2.06
C LYS A 187 -3.86 1.65 3.06
N ASP A 188 -3.45 1.85 4.30
CA ASP A 188 -3.44 0.81 5.33
C ASP A 188 -4.85 0.30 5.67
N VAL A 189 -5.88 1.13 5.49
CA VAL A 189 -7.29 0.72 5.65
C VAL A 189 -7.87 0.14 4.36
N PHE A 190 -7.76 0.84 3.24
CA PHE A 190 -8.62 0.61 2.07
C PHE A 190 -8.02 -0.33 1.02
N TYR A 191 -6.71 -0.28 0.75
CA TYR A 191 -6.17 -0.94 -0.43
C TYR A 191 -4.71 -1.38 -0.29
N ALA A 192 -4.32 -2.34 -1.11
CA ALA A 192 -2.94 -2.75 -1.26
C ALA A 192 -2.53 -2.75 -2.74
N PHE A 193 -1.23 -2.73 -2.98
CA PHE A 193 -0.69 -3.01 -4.31
C PHE A 193 -0.41 -4.51 -4.38
N LYS A 194 -0.78 -5.14 -5.50
CA LYS A 194 -0.25 -6.49 -5.78
C LYS A 194 1.27 -6.33 -5.79
N PRO A 195 2.02 -7.18 -5.07
CA PRO A 195 3.47 -7.13 -5.16
C PRO A 195 3.81 -7.23 -6.64
N VAL A 196 4.55 -6.25 -7.15
CA VAL A 196 5.19 -6.42 -8.45
C VAL A 196 6.13 -7.57 -8.22
N GLN A 197 5.75 -8.77 -8.66
CA GLN A 197 6.69 -9.87 -8.73
C GLN A 197 7.79 -9.38 -9.64
N ARG A 198 8.93 -8.98 -9.06
CA ARG A 198 10.16 -8.87 -9.80
C ARG A 198 10.49 -10.31 -10.15
N GLU A 199 9.90 -10.81 -11.24
CA GLU A 199 10.42 -12.00 -11.90
C GLU A 199 11.80 -11.58 -12.41
N VAL A 200 12.80 -11.71 -11.54
CA VAL A 200 14.18 -11.64 -11.96
C VAL A 200 14.39 -12.92 -12.75
N ILE A 201 14.16 -12.86 -14.05
CA ILE A 201 14.52 -13.95 -14.96
C ILE A 201 16.05 -13.90 -15.06
N ILE A 202 16.73 -14.59 -14.15
CA ILE A 202 18.17 -14.80 -14.26
C ILE A 202 18.37 -16.01 -15.17
N LEU A 203 18.62 -15.75 -16.45
CA LEU A 203 19.17 -16.79 -17.31
C LEU A 203 20.63 -17.04 -16.88
N ARG A 204 20.86 -18.19 -16.24
CA ARG A 204 22.19 -18.65 -15.79
C ARG A 204 22.75 -19.66 -16.78
N GLY A 205 24.07 -19.82 -16.82
CA GLY A 205 24.74 -20.79 -17.69
C GLY A 205 25.19 -20.24 -19.05
N ILE A 206 25.14 -18.92 -19.25
CA ILE A 206 25.74 -18.27 -20.42
C ILE A 206 27.21 -17.98 -20.11
N ASN A 207 28.03 -19.03 -20.19
CA ASN A 207 29.46 -18.98 -19.90
C ASN A 207 30.30 -18.91 -21.18
N PHE A 208 31.49 -18.30 -21.07
CA PHE A 208 32.40 -18.10 -22.19
C PHE A 208 33.76 -18.76 -21.94
N ASP A 209 34.40 -19.20 -23.02
CA ASP A 209 35.79 -19.65 -22.96
C ASP A 209 36.72 -18.50 -22.59
N PHE A 210 37.91 -18.87 -22.10
CA PHE A 210 38.97 -17.92 -21.83
C PHE A 210 39.23 -17.04 -23.05
N ASN A 211 39.24 -15.73 -22.81
CA ASN A 211 39.49 -14.72 -23.83
C ASN A 211 38.50 -14.66 -25.01
N LYS A 212 37.34 -15.33 -24.94
CA LYS A 212 36.32 -15.34 -25.99
C LYS A 212 35.02 -14.65 -25.59
N TYR A 213 34.23 -14.31 -26.60
CA TYR A 213 32.88 -13.76 -26.49
C TYR A 213 31.87 -14.45 -27.42
N ASP A 214 32.25 -15.56 -28.06
CA ASP A 214 31.34 -16.36 -28.89
C ASP A 214 30.34 -17.12 -28.03
N ILE A 215 29.05 -17.08 -28.41
CA ILE A 215 27.99 -17.81 -27.71
C ILE A 215 28.10 -19.29 -28.06
N LYS A 216 28.37 -20.12 -27.05
CA LYS A 216 28.44 -21.57 -27.22
C LYS A 216 27.08 -22.20 -27.54
N PRO A 217 27.03 -23.35 -28.23
CA PRO A 217 25.77 -24.05 -28.53
C PRO A 217 24.91 -24.32 -27.30
N GLU A 218 25.50 -24.66 -26.15
CA GLU A 218 24.78 -24.96 -24.91
C GLU A 218 24.07 -23.72 -24.36
N ALA A 219 24.65 -22.53 -24.55
CA ALA A 219 24.05 -21.27 -24.16
C ALA A 219 22.89 -20.87 -25.09
N GLN A 220 22.84 -21.37 -26.33
CA GLN A 220 21.77 -21.03 -27.27
C GLN A 220 20.40 -21.51 -26.77
N ALA A 221 20.30 -22.71 -26.20
CA ALA A 221 19.03 -23.21 -25.65
C ALA A 221 18.50 -22.35 -24.49
N ILE A 222 19.41 -21.85 -23.65
CA ILE A 222 19.08 -20.92 -22.56
C ILE A 222 18.62 -19.58 -23.12
N LEU A 223 19.30 -19.07 -24.14
CA LEU A 223 18.93 -17.81 -24.80
C LEU A 223 17.60 -17.93 -25.55
N ASP A 224 17.34 -19.04 -26.24
CA ASP A 224 16.06 -19.28 -26.91
C ASP A 224 14.90 -19.31 -25.90
N SER A 225 15.09 -19.89 -24.73
CA SER A 225 14.11 -19.81 -23.63
C SER A 225 13.87 -18.36 -23.20
N GLY A 226 14.93 -17.55 -23.14
CA GLY A 226 14.84 -16.10 -22.90
C GLY A 226 14.04 -15.36 -23.97
N VAL A 227 14.26 -15.68 -25.24
CA VAL A 227 13.51 -15.10 -26.38
C VAL A 227 12.02 -15.39 -26.24
N GLU A 228 11.65 -16.63 -25.94
CA GLU A 228 10.24 -17.02 -25.81
C GLU A 228 9.54 -16.25 -24.68
N ILE A 229 10.23 -16.05 -23.55
CA ILE A 229 9.69 -15.24 -22.46
C ILE A 229 9.53 -13.77 -22.88
N LEU A 230 10.55 -13.19 -23.51
CA LEU A 230 10.49 -11.79 -23.95
C LEU A 230 9.44 -11.54 -25.05
N LYS A 231 9.13 -12.54 -25.87
CA LYS A 231 8.03 -12.48 -26.85
C LYS A 231 6.65 -12.53 -26.17
N LYS A 232 6.47 -13.37 -25.16
CA LYS A 232 5.21 -13.49 -24.40
C LYS A 232 4.91 -12.25 -23.56
N HIS A 233 5.93 -11.50 -23.16
CA HIS A 233 5.81 -10.34 -22.29
C HIS A 233 6.42 -9.09 -22.94
N PRO A 234 5.72 -8.40 -23.85
CA PRO A 234 6.25 -7.26 -24.62
C PRO A 234 6.56 -6.02 -23.78
N ASP A 235 6.02 -5.92 -22.56
CA ASP A 235 6.22 -4.84 -21.60
C ASP A 235 7.54 -4.94 -20.81
N ILE A 236 8.17 -6.11 -20.81
CA ILE A 236 9.44 -6.35 -20.11
C ILE A 236 10.60 -5.66 -20.84
N LYS A 237 11.41 -4.90 -20.10
CA LYS A 237 12.74 -4.46 -20.53
C LYS A 237 13.82 -5.20 -19.73
N ILE A 238 15.01 -5.34 -20.29
CA ILE A 238 16.11 -6.08 -19.67
C ILE A 238 17.44 -5.32 -19.74
N VAL A 239 18.31 -5.63 -18.79
CA VAL A 239 19.74 -5.29 -18.80
C VAL A 239 20.53 -6.58 -18.92
N ILE A 240 21.47 -6.60 -19.85
CA ILE A 240 22.38 -7.70 -20.14
C ILE A 240 23.74 -7.30 -19.57
N GLU A 241 24.18 -8.00 -18.53
CA GLU A 241 25.39 -7.70 -17.77
C GLU A 241 26.50 -8.70 -18.14
N GLY A 242 27.61 -8.21 -18.66
CA GLY A 242 28.78 -9.03 -18.98
C GLY A 242 29.81 -9.00 -17.86
N HIS A 243 30.49 -10.13 -17.64
CA HIS A 243 31.53 -10.30 -16.64
C HIS A 243 32.73 -11.09 -17.18
N THR A 244 33.90 -10.87 -16.57
CA THR A 244 35.14 -11.63 -16.82
C THR A 244 35.65 -12.30 -15.55
N ASP A 245 36.66 -13.15 -15.72
CA ASP A 245 37.55 -13.51 -14.62
C ASP A 245 38.56 -12.38 -14.37
N SER A 246 39.48 -12.57 -13.41
CA SER A 246 40.48 -11.58 -13.03
C SER A 246 41.80 -11.67 -13.81
N ILE A 247 41.85 -12.38 -14.95
CA ILE A 247 43.07 -12.49 -15.74
C ILE A 247 43.09 -11.39 -16.81
N GLY A 248 44.14 -10.57 -16.80
CA GLY A 248 44.32 -9.45 -17.73
C GLY A 248 44.26 -8.10 -17.03
N SER A 249 44.35 -7.01 -17.80
CA SER A 249 44.17 -5.67 -17.23
C SER A 249 42.69 -5.32 -17.07
N GLU A 250 42.37 -4.47 -16.11
CA GLU A 250 41.00 -3.99 -15.89
C GLU A 250 40.37 -3.41 -17.17
N ALA A 251 41.12 -2.57 -17.90
CA ALA A 251 40.67 -1.99 -19.16
C ALA A 251 40.40 -3.04 -20.25
N TYR A 252 41.15 -4.15 -20.24
CA TYR A 252 40.93 -5.27 -21.14
C TYR A 252 39.65 -6.02 -20.77
N ASN A 253 39.51 -6.36 -19.50
CA ASN A 253 38.37 -7.10 -18.96
C ASN A 253 37.06 -6.32 -19.08
N GLN A 254 37.10 -5.01 -18.91
CA GLN A 254 35.97 -4.12 -19.18
C GLN A 254 35.49 -4.28 -20.64
N LYS A 255 36.38 -4.11 -21.62
CA LYS A 255 36.04 -4.25 -23.05
C LYS A 255 35.56 -5.66 -23.40
N LEU A 256 36.15 -6.70 -22.83
CA LEU A 256 35.74 -8.09 -23.07
C LEU A 256 34.33 -8.36 -22.51
N SER A 257 34.02 -7.84 -21.32
CA SER A 257 32.70 -7.96 -20.71
C SER A 257 31.61 -7.26 -21.54
N GLU A 258 31.90 -6.08 -22.08
CA GLU A 258 31.00 -5.34 -22.97
C GLU A 258 30.73 -6.12 -24.26
N LYS A 259 31.76 -6.72 -24.86
CA LYS A 259 31.61 -7.58 -26.04
C LYS A 259 30.72 -8.79 -25.77
N ARG A 260 30.85 -9.42 -24.61
CA ARG A 260 29.99 -10.55 -24.20
C ARG A 260 28.54 -10.14 -24.04
N ALA A 261 28.27 -9.03 -23.36
CA ALA A 261 26.92 -8.49 -23.23
C ALA A 261 26.33 -8.14 -24.60
N LYS A 262 27.14 -7.52 -25.48
CA LYS A 262 26.74 -7.20 -26.85
C LYS A 262 26.44 -8.45 -27.69
N ALA A 263 27.20 -9.53 -27.57
CA ALA A 263 26.94 -10.76 -28.30
C ALA A 263 25.55 -11.33 -27.98
N VAL A 264 25.17 -11.32 -26.69
CA VAL A 264 23.83 -11.76 -26.24
C VAL A 264 22.73 -10.80 -26.70
N TYR A 265 22.98 -9.49 -26.66
CA TYR A 265 22.07 -8.48 -27.22
C TYR A 265 21.80 -8.72 -28.71
N ASP A 266 22.86 -8.89 -29.51
CA ASP A 266 22.76 -9.10 -30.95
C ASP A 266 22.01 -10.41 -31.26
N TYR A 267 22.20 -11.45 -30.44
CA TYR A 267 21.45 -12.69 -30.52
C TYR A 267 19.94 -12.47 -30.34
N PHE A 268 19.52 -11.73 -29.32
CA PHE A 268 18.10 -11.42 -29.08
C PHE A 268 17.50 -10.53 -30.15
N VAL A 269 18.24 -9.53 -30.65
CA VAL A 269 17.79 -8.69 -31.78
C VAL A 269 17.55 -9.57 -33.02
N LYS A 270 18.49 -10.47 -33.35
CA LYS A 270 18.34 -11.41 -34.47
C LYS A 270 17.11 -12.33 -34.33
N LYS A 271 16.70 -12.64 -33.10
CA LYS A 271 15.52 -13.46 -32.78
C LYS A 271 14.21 -12.66 -32.68
N GLY A 272 14.26 -11.35 -32.95
CA GLY A 272 13.09 -10.47 -33.07
C GLY A 272 12.72 -9.70 -31.80
N ILE A 273 13.60 -9.63 -30.80
CA ILE A 273 13.37 -8.77 -29.63
C ILE A 273 13.76 -7.33 -29.96
N SER A 274 12.85 -6.38 -29.69
CA SER A 274 13.09 -4.96 -29.98
C SER A 274 14.31 -4.41 -29.22
N PRO A 275 15.25 -3.74 -29.92
CA PRO A 275 16.38 -3.02 -29.33
C PRO A 275 16.03 -2.14 -28.12
N ASP A 276 14.93 -1.39 -28.18
CA ASP A 276 14.53 -0.44 -27.13
C ASP A 276 14.16 -1.10 -25.80
N ARG A 277 13.98 -2.43 -25.81
CA ARG A 277 13.69 -3.23 -24.63
C ARG A 277 14.95 -3.73 -23.93
N MET A 278 16.14 -3.46 -24.46
CA MET A 278 17.38 -4.06 -23.98
C MET A 278 18.47 -3.02 -23.79
N LYS A 279 19.25 -3.16 -22.71
CA LYS A 279 20.49 -2.40 -22.48
C LYS A 279 21.62 -3.36 -22.16
N THR A 280 22.84 -3.02 -22.53
CA THR A 280 24.04 -3.80 -22.21
C THR A 280 24.93 -3.04 -21.25
N VAL A 281 25.52 -3.74 -20.28
CA VAL A 281 26.53 -3.19 -19.36
C VAL A 281 27.66 -4.21 -19.21
N GLY A 282 28.91 -3.77 -19.36
CA GLY A 282 30.07 -4.58 -18.99
C GLY A 282 30.56 -4.20 -17.60
N TYR A 283 30.84 -5.17 -16.74
CA TYR A 283 31.39 -4.94 -15.40
C TYR A 283 32.86 -5.38 -15.26
N GLY A 284 33.45 -5.92 -16.33
CA GLY A 284 34.77 -6.55 -16.26
C GLY A 284 34.83 -7.60 -15.14
N GLU A 285 35.88 -7.52 -14.34
CA GLU A 285 36.17 -8.43 -13.22
C GLU A 285 35.62 -7.94 -11.87
N THR A 286 34.98 -6.76 -11.82
CA THR A 286 34.62 -6.06 -10.58
C THR A 286 33.50 -6.72 -9.77
N ARG A 287 32.80 -7.71 -10.34
CA ARG A 287 31.67 -8.43 -9.73
C ARG A 287 31.83 -9.95 -9.86
N PRO A 288 32.84 -10.56 -9.22
CA PRO A 288 33.06 -12.00 -9.27
C PRO A 288 31.94 -12.73 -8.51
N LYS A 289 31.57 -13.92 -9.00
CA LYS A 289 30.63 -14.85 -8.35
C LYS A 289 31.33 -16.04 -7.70
N ALA A 290 32.56 -16.32 -8.10
CA ALA A 290 33.37 -17.40 -7.58
C ALA A 290 34.83 -16.95 -7.42
N ASP A 291 35.64 -17.77 -6.76
CA ASP A 291 37.04 -17.49 -6.48
C ASP A 291 37.88 -17.49 -7.77
N ASN A 292 38.48 -16.34 -8.11
CA ASN A 292 39.35 -16.21 -9.27
C ASN A 292 40.71 -16.93 -9.14
N SER A 293 41.08 -17.38 -7.94
CA SER A 293 42.31 -18.15 -7.73
C SER A 293 42.26 -19.53 -8.42
N THR A 294 41.05 -20.10 -8.56
CA THR A 294 40.80 -21.42 -9.16
C THR A 294 40.36 -21.32 -10.63
N GLU A 295 40.68 -22.31 -11.47
CA GLU A 295 40.21 -22.29 -12.87
C GLU A 295 38.69 -22.46 -12.94
N GLU A 296 38.13 -23.28 -12.07
CA GLU A 296 36.69 -23.50 -11.94
C GLU A 296 35.96 -22.20 -11.61
N GLY A 297 36.46 -21.44 -10.64
CA GLY A 297 35.88 -20.15 -10.27
C GLY A 297 36.03 -19.09 -11.36
N ARG A 298 37.15 -19.06 -12.09
CA ARG A 298 37.31 -18.21 -13.28
C ARG A 298 36.29 -18.57 -14.37
N ALA A 299 36.08 -19.86 -14.64
CA ALA A 299 35.08 -20.31 -15.60
C ALA A 299 33.65 -19.86 -15.23
N ILE A 300 33.31 -19.89 -13.93
CA ILE A 300 32.04 -19.35 -13.42
C ILE A 300 31.95 -17.84 -13.61
N ASN A 301 33.05 -17.11 -13.41
CA ASN A 301 33.09 -15.65 -13.52
C ASN A 301 32.96 -15.15 -14.97
N ARG A 302 33.49 -15.90 -15.95
CA ARG A 302 33.33 -15.63 -17.40
C ARG A 302 31.90 -15.89 -17.87
N ARG A 303 30.99 -14.94 -17.60
CA ARG A 303 29.55 -15.13 -17.81
C ARG A 303 28.82 -13.87 -18.30
N VAL A 304 27.57 -14.06 -18.72
CA VAL A 304 26.56 -13.00 -18.85
C VAL A 304 25.37 -13.29 -17.93
N GLU A 305 24.80 -12.24 -17.36
CA GLU A 305 23.55 -12.26 -16.61
C GLU A 305 22.51 -11.37 -17.28
N ILE A 306 21.25 -11.77 -17.24
CA ILE A 306 20.14 -10.95 -17.75
C ILE A 306 19.24 -10.60 -16.58
N LYS A 307 18.84 -9.34 -16.48
CA LYS A 307 17.97 -8.83 -15.41
C LYS A 307 16.82 -8.03 -16.01
N VAL A 308 15.63 -8.25 -15.49
CA VAL A 308 14.46 -7.43 -15.84
C VAL A 308 14.58 -6.06 -15.19
N VAL A 309 14.39 -5.00 -15.97
CA VAL A 309 14.28 -3.61 -15.53
C VAL A 309 12.95 -3.05 -16.02
N LYS A 310 12.25 -2.30 -15.17
CA LYS A 310 11.00 -1.64 -15.56
C LYS A 310 11.31 -0.26 -16.13
#